data_AF-A0A3N5LX51-F1
#
_entry.id   AF-A0A3N5LX51-F1
#
_cell.length_a   1.000
_cell.length_b   1.000
_cell.length_c   1.000
_cell.angle_alpha   90.00
_cell.angle_beta   90.00
_cell.angle_gamma   90.00
#
_symmetry.space_group_name_H-M   'P 1'
#
loop_
_entity.id
_entity.type
_entity.pdbx_description
1 polymer ?
#
loop_
_entity_poly.entity_id
_entity_poly.type
_entity_poly.pdbx_seq_one_letter_code
_entity_poly.pdbx_strand_id
1 'polypeptide(L)'
;MPRMTALLLVLCSALVFGAAETQLTGRWIFQGLSDSGRKVPLFIIDFPEPGKAGLVSTTAPFEISVKSVSVENGAVTIELLADQRPLTLKGTIEEGVIKGKTTGQALNGFSFLAERTELKELKKIKQPAAEELEAFQNARNTGDLSKRLVGLRDFLAKYPETALRTSALLEILDASLESDQPDDKIAETANEAVASAEDKAVVMNDVAFRLAEKNRLLQKSEELARQATDQAKPGSPAKGNFLDTLGWALYKQGKLDQSVAVLRQALQILPREGDIAEHLAEVFEKQGKNDEAAEAYLQAYVGGGNRRARNTARELFRKQKGSLEGFHELLDKTYANQPPLFEAGRFEGNYSGPALLAELFTGSQCGPCQSADYAFDGLISHFPEKTLNVLQYHLHVPGPDPMTNPDSIARARFYKVRATPLALFSGTDKHPGGGPMARAEMAFNEYMEVIKAQLQPGEKARIDLQVKGEKDNVTANGKVTLPTGTEKADVRLFVALVEKTVHYTGSNGVHLHRNVVRKLLNGGEGTRITTPDFEFKQTGSVSAIEAELKQYLDQLSKEWELTFEEAPTSFNRAELAVVAFVQNAETYQILGSVMAPVVFEAGGAE
;
A
#
# COMPACT_ATOMS: atom_id res chain seq x y z
N MET A 1 37.95 67.28 7.52
CA MET A 1 36.99 66.54 8.36
C MET A 1 35.75 67.39 8.58
N PRO A 2 34.56 66.79 8.43
CA PRO A 2 33.60 67.24 7.42
C PRO A 2 32.16 67.37 7.98
N ARG A 3 31.30 68.05 7.23
CA ARG A 3 29.87 68.21 7.47
C ARG A 3 29.12 68.14 6.13
N MET A 4 28.16 67.21 6.08
CA MET A 4 26.74 67.47 5.81
C MET A 4 26.28 68.04 4.44
N THR A 5 25.30 67.33 3.83
CA THR A 5 24.10 67.82 3.06
C THR A 5 24.32 68.58 1.74
N ALA A 6 23.48 68.56 0.69
CA ALA A 6 22.10 68.13 0.40
C ALA A 6 21.95 68.16 -1.16
N LEU A 7 21.30 67.19 -1.82
CA LEU A 7 19.87 67.12 -2.21
C LEU A 7 19.52 67.82 -3.54
N LEU A 8 19.01 67.06 -4.52
CA LEU A 8 17.83 67.43 -5.30
C LEU A 8 17.12 66.17 -5.87
N LEU A 9 15.84 66.02 -5.51
CA LEU A 9 14.84 65.12 -6.12
C LEU A 9 14.39 65.65 -7.50
N VAL A 10 13.83 64.77 -8.36
CA VAL A 10 12.46 64.91 -8.93
C VAL A 10 12.09 63.77 -9.93
N LEU A 11 10.93 63.16 -9.62
CA LEU A 11 9.90 62.47 -10.42
C LEU A 11 10.12 61.17 -11.24
N CYS A 12 9.31 60.19 -10.81
CA CYS A 12 8.42 59.29 -11.58
C CYS A 12 9.02 58.41 -12.68
N SER A 13 9.15 57.14 -12.33
CA SER A 13 8.57 56.07 -13.14
C SER A 13 7.81 55.10 -12.23
N ALA A 14 6.49 55.26 -12.20
CA ALA A 14 5.62 54.11 -12.05
C ALA A 14 5.96 53.16 -13.20
N LEU A 15 6.70 52.08 -12.92
CA LEU A 15 6.91 51.00 -13.86
C LEU A 15 6.47 49.69 -13.20
N VAL A 16 5.15 49.49 -13.30
CA VAL A 16 4.55 48.20 -13.66
C VAL A 16 4.75 47.06 -12.64
N PHE A 17 3.92 47.07 -11.59
CA PHE A 17 3.21 45.84 -11.23
C PHE A 17 2.25 45.55 -12.39
N GLY A 18 2.65 44.70 -13.34
CA GLY A 18 1.86 44.46 -14.55
C GLY A 18 2.65 43.91 -15.73
N ALA A 19 3.39 42.84 -15.53
CA ALA A 19 3.56 41.86 -16.58
C ALA A 19 3.34 40.51 -15.91
N ALA A 20 2.28 39.80 -16.31
CA ALA A 20 2.17 38.39 -16.01
C ALA A 20 3.50 37.75 -16.46
N GLU A 21 4.28 37.18 -15.54
CA GLU A 21 5.45 36.38 -15.90
C GLU A 21 4.93 35.15 -16.66
N THR A 22 4.72 35.29 -17.97
CA THR A 22 4.23 34.24 -18.85
C THR A 22 5.34 33.30 -19.32
N GLN A 23 6.55 33.41 -18.75
CA GLN A 23 7.72 32.62 -19.13
C GLN A 23 8.29 31.88 -17.92
N LEU A 24 8.39 30.55 -18.04
CA LEU A 24 8.94 29.69 -17.01
C LEU A 24 10.46 29.69 -17.09
N THR A 25 11.12 30.39 -16.15
CA THR A 25 12.58 30.49 -16.04
C THR A 25 13.06 30.34 -14.60
N GLY A 26 14.34 30.00 -14.42
CA GLY A 26 14.97 29.75 -13.11
C GLY A 26 14.65 28.37 -12.55
N ARG A 27 15.01 28.14 -11.29
CA ARG A 27 14.86 26.82 -10.65
C ARG A 27 13.57 26.73 -9.84
N TRP A 28 12.87 25.61 -9.96
CA TRP A 28 11.57 25.35 -9.32
C TRP A 28 11.59 24.02 -8.58
N ILE A 29 11.04 23.99 -7.38
CA ILE A 29 10.80 22.75 -6.64
C ILE A 29 9.34 22.35 -6.80
N PHE A 30 9.11 21.13 -7.23
CA PHE A 30 7.79 20.53 -7.38
C PHE A 30 7.53 19.68 -6.15
N GLN A 31 6.44 20.02 -5.45
CA GLN A 31 6.02 19.33 -4.24
C GLN A 31 4.65 18.70 -4.48
N GLY A 32 4.54 17.40 -4.19
CA GLY A 32 3.26 16.72 -4.12
C GLY A 32 2.50 17.21 -2.90
N LEU A 33 1.23 17.56 -3.08
CA LEU A 33 0.32 17.87 -2.00
C LEU A 33 -0.45 16.59 -1.66
N SER A 34 -0.22 16.08 -0.46
CA SER A 34 -1.08 15.02 0.09
C SER A 34 -2.43 15.59 0.53
N ASP A 35 -3.42 14.73 0.72
CA ASP A 35 -4.75 15.11 1.24
C ASP A 35 -4.69 15.70 2.67
N SER A 36 -3.56 15.52 3.37
CA SER A 36 -3.25 16.14 4.66
C SER A 36 -2.71 17.58 4.56
N GLY A 37 -2.55 18.13 3.36
CA GLY A 37 -1.91 19.44 3.11
C GLY A 37 -0.39 19.42 3.22
N ARG A 38 0.21 18.29 3.62
CA ARG A 38 1.66 18.10 3.70
C ARG A 38 2.26 18.17 2.30
N LYS A 39 3.25 19.07 2.14
CA LYS A 39 4.10 19.21 0.96
C LYS A 39 5.19 18.13 1.00
N VAL A 40 5.19 17.22 0.03
CA VAL A 40 6.24 16.22 -0.14
C VAL A 40 7.10 16.65 -1.33
N PRO A 41 8.39 16.98 -1.14
CA PRO A 41 9.27 17.26 -2.27
C PRO A 41 9.27 16.06 -3.22
N LEU A 42 9.03 16.30 -4.51
CA LEU A 42 9.09 15.26 -5.54
C LEU A 42 10.36 15.42 -6.37
N PHE A 43 10.59 16.61 -6.93
CA PHE A 43 11.76 16.88 -7.77
C PHE A 43 12.02 18.38 -7.97
N ILE A 44 13.22 18.73 -8.40
CA ILE A 44 13.66 20.09 -8.72
C ILE A 44 13.97 20.16 -10.22
N ILE A 45 13.38 21.12 -10.93
CA ILE A 45 13.61 21.37 -12.36
C ILE A 45 14.18 22.77 -12.54
N ASP A 46 15.27 22.88 -13.31
CA ASP A 46 15.86 24.16 -13.73
C ASP A 46 15.38 24.51 -15.13
N PHE A 47 14.96 25.76 -15.33
CA PHE A 47 14.54 26.31 -16.61
C PHE A 47 15.52 27.44 -16.98
N PRO A 48 16.69 27.12 -17.57
CA PRO A 48 17.75 28.10 -17.80
C PRO A 48 17.34 29.18 -18.82
N GLU A 49 16.45 28.83 -19.74
CA GLU A 49 15.83 29.74 -20.71
C GLU A 49 14.46 29.19 -21.14
N PRO A 50 13.54 30.03 -21.68
CA PRO A 50 12.19 29.59 -22.03
C PRO A 50 12.17 28.37 -22.95
N GLY A 51 11.35 27.38 -22.61
CA GLY A 51 11.20 26.14 -23.37
C GLY A 51 12.32 25.10 -23.17
N LYS A 52 13.38 25.42 -22.42
CA LYS A 52 14.40 24.44 -21.99
C LYS A 52 14.24 24.11 -20.52
N ALA A 53 14.42 22.83 -20.19
CA ALA A 53 14.37 22.36 -18.81
C ALA A 53 15.30 21.17 -18.57
N GLY A 54 15.84 21.10 -17.38
CA GLY A 54 16.65 19.98 -16.90
C GLY A 54 16.28 19.60 -15.47
N LEU A 55 16.20 18.31 -15.20
CA LEU A 55 16.06 17.81 -13.83
C LEU A 55 17.36 18.09 -13.06
N VAL A 56 17.26 18.70 -11.88
CA VAL A 56 18.39 18.99 -10.99
C VAL A 56 18.55 17.92 -9.93
N SER A 57 17.45 17.54 -9.28
CA SER A 57 17.41 16.46 -8.29
C SER A 57 16.00 15.90 -8.17
N THR A 58 15.88 14.68 -7.65
CA THR A 58 14.62 14.02 -7.38
C THR A 58 14.71 13.26 -6.07
N THR A 59 13.63 13.28 -5.29
CA THR A 59 13.41 12.44 -4.10
C THR A 59 12.41 11.33 -4.41
N ALA A 60 11.89 11.28 -5.64
CA ALA A 60 11.05 10.19 -6.10
C ALA A 60 11.87 8.89 -6.18
N PRO A 61 11.29 7.73 -5.83
CA PRO A 61 11.96 6.43 -5.89
C PRO A 61 12.11 5.88 -7.31
N PHE A 62 12.05 6.75 -8.33
CA PHE A 62 12.06 6.43 -9.76
C PHE A 62 12.84 7.50 -10.54
N GLU A 63 13.43 7.12 -11.69
CA GLU A 63 14.19 8.03 -12.54
C GLU A 63 13.27 9.03 -13.25
N ILE A 64 13.63 10.31 -13.28
CA ILE A 64 12.84 11.35 -13.94
C ILE A 64 13.68 12.03 -15.03
N SER A 65 13.08 12.31 -16.19
CA SER A 65 13.69 13.16 -17.22
C SER A 65 12.65 14.12 -17.81
N VAL A 66 13.05 15.35 -18.10
CA VAL A 66 12.18 16.34 -18.74
C VAL A 66 12.23 16.17 -20.25
N LYS A 67 11.06 16.11 -20.90
CA LYS A 67 10.94 15.98 -22.35
C LYS A 67 10.62 17.29 -23.03
N SER A 68 9.60 17.98 -22.55
CA SER A 68 9.15 19.23 -23.15
C SER A 68 8.51 20.13 -22.10
N VAL A 69 8.47 21.42 -22.41
CA VAL A 69 7.87 22.46 -21.58
C VAL A 69 7.16 23.44 -22.51
N SER A 70 5.89 23.70 -22.25
CA SER A 70 5.14 24.76 -22.91
C SER A 70 4.45 25.66 -21.89
N VAL A 71 4.42 26.96 -22.20
CA VAL A 71 3.69 27.96 -21.41
C VAL A 71 2.87 28.80 -22.37
N GLU A 72 1.55 28.75 -22.22
CA GLU A 72 0.60 29.49 -23.06
C GLU A 72 -0.40 30.21 -22.15
N ASN A 73 -0.45 31.54 -22.23
CA ASN A 73 -1.38 32.39 -21.45
C ASN A 73 -1.41 32.08 -19.94
N GLY A 74 -0.26 31.72 -19.34
CA GLY A 74 -0.14 31.38 -17.92
C GLY A 74 -0.44 29.92 -17.58
N ALA A 75 -0.95 29.11 -18.52
CA ALA A 75 -1.02 27.66 -18.38
C ALA A 75 0.35 27.04 -18.68
N VAL A 76 0.83 26.21 -17.76
CA VAL A 76 2.09 25.48 -17.86
C VAL A 76 1.79 24.00 -18.11
N THR A 77 2.42 23.46 -19.14
CA THR A 77 2.48 22.01 -19.37
C THR A 77 3.95 21.57 -19.40
N ILE A 78 4.33 20.65 -18.52
CA ILE A 78 5.66 20.04 -18.52
C ILE A 78 5.50 18.55 -18.75
N GLU A 79 6.08 18.04 -19.83
CA GLU A 79 6.12 16.62 -20.11
C GLU A 79 7.41 16.02 -19.57
N LEU A 80 7.27 14.98 -18.77
CA LEU A 80 8.33 14.22 -18.12
C LEU A 80 8.24 12.75 -18.57
N LEU A 81 9.35 12.04 -18.42
CA LEU A 81 9.33 10.59 -18.26
C LEU A 81 9.72 10.23 -16.83
N ALA A 82 8.89 9.43 -16.16
CA ALA A 82 9.20 8.75 -14.91
C ALA A 82 9.41 7.25 -15.18
N ASP A 83 10.60 6.71 -14.97
CA ASP A 83 11.01 5.35 -15.38
C ASP A 83 10.61 5.04 -16.84
N GLN A 84 10.93 5.97 -17.75
CA GLN A 84 10.56 5.91 -19.17
C GLN A 84 9.05 5.98 -19.49
N ARG A 85 8.18 6.25 -18.51
CA ARG A 85 6.73 6.42 -18.70
C ARG A 85 6.29 7.88 -18.72
N PRO A 86 5.35 8.28 -19.59
CA PRO A 86 4.88 9.66 -19.65
C PRO A 86 4.24 10.15 -18.35
N LEU A 87 4.67 11.33 -17.93
CA LEU A 87 4.11 12.09 -16.81
C LEU A 87 4.00 13.56 -17.24
N THR A 88 2.79 14.09 -17.30
CA THR A 88 2.52 15.47 -17.70
C THR A 88 2.04 16.28 -16.51
N LEU A 89 2.78 17.31 -16.14
CA LEU A 89 2.39 18.30 -15.15
C LEU A 89 1.59 19.39 -15.85
N LYS A 90 0.31 19.57 -15.49
CA LYS A 90 -0.52 20.68 -15.97
C LYS A 90 -0.89 21.60 -14.83
N GLY A 91 -0.58 22.87 -14.94
CA GLY A 91 -0.91 23.86 -13.92
C GLY A 91 -1.04 25.27 -14.46
N THR A 92 -1.37 26.21 -13.59
CA THR A 92 -1.40 27.65 -13.90
C THR A 92 -0.37 28.38 -13.03
N ILE A 93 0.36 29.33 -13.64
CA ILE A 93 1.25 30.24 -12.91
C ILE A 93 0.41 31.39 -12.36
N GLU A 94 0.36 31.50 -11.03
CA GLU A 94 -0.28 32.60 -10.31
C GLU A 94 0.65 33.06 -9.19
N GLU A 95 0.96 34.36 -9.13
CA GLU A 95 1.80 34.97 -8.09
C GLU A 95 3.17 34.29 -7.86
N GLY A 96 3.78 33.75 -8.92
CA GLY A 96 5.09 33.07 -8.85
C GLY A 96 5.04 31.61 -8.37
N VAL A 97 3.84 31.04 -8.27
CA VAL A 97 3.59 29.64 -7.91
C VAL A 97 2.85 28.94 -9.05
N ILE A 98 3.24 27.72 -9.37
CA ILE A 98 2.49 26.83 -10.26
C ILE A 98 1.66 25.93 -9.39
N LYS A 99 0.34 25.99 -9.52
CA LYS A 99 -0.57 25.01 -8.93
C LYS A 99 -1.14 24.18 -10.04
N GLY A 100 -1.13 22.87 -9.88
CA GLY A 100 -1.52 22.00 -10.95
C GLY A 100 -1.83 20.60 -10.51
N LYS A 101 -2.21 19.80 -11.48
CA LYS A 101 -2.36 18.36 -11.34
C LYS A 101 -1.45 17.65 -12.31
N THR A 102 -0.89 16.56 -11.84
CA THR A 102 -0.21 15.62 -12.70
C THR A 102 -1.23 14.84 -13.53
N THR A 103 -0.86 14.45 -14.73
CA THR A 103 -1.63 13.59 -15.63
C THR A 103 -0.68 12.59 -16.27
N GLY A 104 -1.08 11.36 -16.51
CA GLY A 104 -0.19 10.32 -17.05
C GLY A 104 0.05 9.16 -16.07
N GLN A 105 0.75 8.13 -16.52
CA GLN A 105 0.68 6.79 -15.91
C GLN A 105 1.41 6.63 -14.56
N ALA A 106 2.41 7.46 -14.27
CA ALA A 106 3.25 7.31 -13.07
C ALA A 106 2.70 8.05 -11.83
N LEU A 107 2.02 9.18 -12.06
CA LEU A 107 1.39 10.02 -11.02
C LEU A 107 0.18 10.68 -11.69
N ASN A 108 -0.98 10.04 -11.78
CA ASN A 108 -2.17 10.68 -12.35
C ASN A 108 -2.97 11.39 -11.26
N GLY A 109 -3.43 12.61 -11.49
CA GLY A 109 -4.35 13.32 -10.59
C GLY A 109 -3.73 13.87 -9.31
N PHE A 110 -2.42 13.72 -9.07
CA PHE A 110 -1.76 14.29 -7.90
C PHE A 110 -1.78 15.81 -8.00
N SER A 111 -2.31 16.46 -6.97
CA SER A 111 -2.15 17.90 -6.83
C SER A 111 -0.69 18.19 -6.51
N PHE A 112 -0.09 19.07 -7.27
CA PHE A 112 1.25 19.55 -6.99
C PHE A 112 1.23 21.05 -6.90
N LEU A 113 2.20 21.54 -6.15
CA LEU A 113 2.53 22.93 -6.08
C LEU A 113 4.01 23.04 -6.40
N ALA A 114 4.33 23.86 -7.39
CA ALA A 114 5.69 24.18 -7.74
C ALA A 114 5.94 25.66 -7.46
N GLU A 115 7.04 25.95 -6.79
CA GLU A 115 7.40 27.30 -6.41
C GLU A 115 8.84 27.53 -6.90
N ARG A 116 9.15 28.74 -7.38
CA ARG A 116 10.55 29.10 -7.66
C ARG A 116 11.34 28.87 -6.39
N THR A 117 12.48 28.19 -6.48
CA THR A 117 13.42 28.07 -5.36
C THR A 117 13.98 29.43 -4.94
N GLU A 118 13.70 30.47 -5.73
CA GLU A 118 14.04 31.86 -5.44
C GLU A 118 12.99 32.59 -4.56
N LEU A 119 11.77 32.05 -4.41
CA LEU A 119 10.76 32.55 -3.46
C LEU A 119 11.33 32.47 -2.04
N LYS A 120 11.20 33.57 -1.28
CA LYS A 120 11.78 33.77 0.06
C LYS A 120 11.49 32.64 1.07
N GLU A 121 10.45 31.84 0.86
CA GLU A 121 10.03 30.75 1.75
C GLU A 121 10.70 29.40 1.42
N LEU A 122 11.08 29.12 0.17
CA LEU A 122 11.81 27.89 -0.18
C LEU A 122 13.31 27.97 0.01
N LYS A 123 13.87 29.18 -0.02
CA LYS A 123 15.22 29.45 0.48
C LYS A 123 15.40 29.07 1.97
N LYS A 124 14.31 28.72 2.68
CA LYS A 124 14.33 28.27 4.08
C LYS A 124 14.44 26.75 4.25
N ILE A 125 14.12 25.92 3.24
CA ILE A 125 14.36 24.47 3.32
C ILE A 125 15.82 24.22 2.95
N LYS A 126 16.68 24.25 3.97
CA LYS A 126 18.10 23.95 3.82
C LYS A 126 18.23 22.46 3.48
N GLN A 127 18.61 22.10 2.25
CA GLN A 127 19.00 20.70 2.02
C GLN A 127 20.36 20.44 2.64
N PRO A 128 20.58 19.32 3.34
CA PRO A 128 21.89 19.00 3.86
C PRO A 128 22.86 18.82 2.69
N ALA A 129 24.07 19.36 2.81
CA ALA A 129 25.11 19.11 1.83
C ALA A 129 25.42 17.60 1.77
N ALA A 130 25.90 17.09 0.62
CA ALA A 130 26.24 15.67 0.48
C ALA A 130 27.23 15.21 1.58
N GLU A 131 28.18 16.08 1.94
CA GLU A 131 29.11 15.87 3.05
C GLU A 131 28.43 15.78 4.43
N GLU A 132 27.37 16.58 4.67
CA GLU A 132 26.57 16.48 5.89
C GLU A 132 25.82 15.15 5.94
N LEU A 133 25.22 14.73 4.82
CA LEU A 133 24.48 13.48 4.73
C LEU A 133 25.40 12.27 4.94
N GLU A 134 26.57 12.26 4.32
CA GLU A 134 27.57 11.22 4.49
C GLU A 134 28.08 11.18 5.94
N ALA A 135 28.41 12.33 6.53
CA ALA A 135 28.85 12.42 7.92
C ALA A 135 27.77 11.91 8.90
N PHE A 136 26.51 12.28 8.68
CA PHE A 136 25.37 11.80 9.46
C PHE A 136 25.20 10.28 9.33
N GLN A 137 25.23 9.73 8.12
CA GLN A 137 25.08 8.30 7.89
C GLN A 137 26.22 7.50 8.52
N ASN A 138 27.47 7.97 8.40
CA ASN A 138 28.62 7.32 9.02
C ASN A 138 28.50 7.30 10.55
N ALA A 139 28.07 8.41 11.16
CA ALA A 139 27.81 8.47 12.60
C ALA A 139 26.68 7.51 13.01
N ARG A 140 25.52 7.60 12.35
CA ARG A 140 24.32 6.79 12.62
C ARG A 140 24.60 5.29 12.53
N ASN A 141 25.33 4.86 11.50
CA ASN A 141 25.57 3.45 11.22
C ASN A 141 26.69 2.83 12.10
N THR A 142 27.28 3.59 13.03
CA THR A 142 28.28 3.09 13.97
C THR A 142 27.64 2.09 14.93
N GLY A 143 28.10 0.83 14.97
CA GLY A 143 27.47 -0.22 15.79
C GLY A 143 27.60 -0.04 17.31
N ASP A 144 28.73 0.53 17.77
CA ASP A 144 28.98 0.79 19.20
C ASP A 144 28.19 2.03 19.67
N LEU A 145 27.33 1.86 20.69
CA LEU A 145 26.42 2.91 21.17
C LEU A 145 27.15 4.17 21.66
N SER A 146 28.24 3.99 22.41
CA SER A 146 29.02 5.11 22.95
C SER A 146 29.69 5.91 21.83
N LYS A 147 30.29 5.22 20.85
CA LYS A 147 30.88 5.86 19.67
C LYS A 147 29.84 6.52 18.79
N ARG A 148 28.66 5.89 18.62
CA ARG A 148 27.53 6.48 17.88
C ARG A 148 27.07 7.78 18.52
N LEU A 149 26.88 7.81 19.84
CA LEU A 149 26.51 9.01 20.59
C LEU A 149 27.53 10.14 20.41
N VAL A 150 28.82 9.83 20.55
CA VAL A 150 29.89 10.81 20.32
C VAL A 150 29.88 11.30 18.88
N GLY A 151 29.83 10.39 17.90
CA GLY A 151 29.84 10.75 16.48
C GLY A 151 28.65 11.61 16.05
N LEU A 152 27.45 11.33 16.56
CA LEU A 152 26.26 12.15 16.27
C LEU A 152 26.31 13.53 16.95
N ARG A 153 26.86 13.62 18.16
CA ARG A 153 27.09 14.92 18.83
C ARG A 153 28.16 15.73 18.12
N ASP A 154 29.25 15.10 17.70
CA ASP A 154 30.31 15.72 16.90
C ASP A 154 29.76 16.20 15.55
N PHE A 155 28.88 15.43 14.92
CA PHE A 155 28.15 15.84 13.73
C PHE A 155 27.34 17.12 13.98
N LEU A 156 26.53 17.17 15.05
CA LEU A 156 25.76 18.37 15.39
C LEU A 156 26.62 19.57 15.77
N ALA A 157 27.79 19.34 16.40
CA ALA A 157 28.75 20.39 16.70
C ALA A 157 29.42 20.95 15.44
N LYS A 158 29.73 20.08 14.47
CA LYS A 158 30.31 20.45 13.18
C LYS A 158 29.30 21.15 12.27
N TYR A 159 28.03 20.73 12.32
CA TYR A 159 26.95 21.23 11.47
C TYR A 159 25.75 21.73 12.31
N PRO A 160 25.88 22.82 13.08
CA PRO A 160 24.88 23.25 14.06
C PRO A 160 23.52 23.63 13.44
N GLU A 161 23.54 24.14 12.21
CA GLU A 161 22.39 24.59 11.44
C GLU A 161 21.94 23.56 10.39
N THR A 162 22.32 22.28 10.51
CA THR A 162 21.93 21.25 9.53
C THR A 162 20.43 20.98 9.57
N ALA A 163 19.83 20.72 8.40
CA ALA A 163 18.43 20.27 8.34
C ALA A 163 18.23 18.84 8.85
N LEU A 164 19.31 18.09 9.07
CA LEU A 164 19.27 16.78 9.71
C LEU A 164 19.23 16.86 11.24
N ARG A 165 19.11 18.06 11.83
CA ARG A 165 19.24 18.27 13.28
C ARG A 165 18.25 17.41 14.07
N THR A 166 16.97 17.46 13.72
CA THR A 166 15.91 16.67 14.39
C THR A 166 16.19 15.17 14.25
N SER A 167 16.55 14.70 13.05
CA SER A 167 16.89 13.29 12.82
C SER A 167 18.08 12.84 13.67
N ALA A 168 19.14 13.64 13.73
CA ALA A 168 20.31 13.33 14.54
C ALA A 168 19.99 13.34 16.04
N LEU A 169 19.15 14.25 16.52
CA LEU A 169 18.71 14.27 17.92
C LEU A 169 17.85 13.05 18.27
N LEU A 170 17.01 12.56 17.37
CA LEU A 170 16.25 11.31 17.56
C LEU A 170 17.16 10.08 17.62
N GLU A 171 18.19 10.01 16.77
CA GLU A 171 19.19 8.93 16.82
C GLU A 171 20.05 8.99 18.10
N ILE A 172 20.39 10.19 18.57
CA ILE A 172 21.06 10.37 19.88
C ILE A 172 20.14 9.93 21.00
N LEU A 173 18.84 10.25 20.93
CA LEU A 173 17.85 9.84 21.91
C LEU A 173 17.76 8.31 22.00
N ASP A 174 17.66 7.62 20.86
CA ASP A 174 17.60 6.17 20.80
C ASP A 174 18.85 5.52 21.41
N ALA A 175 20.04 5.97 21.01
CA ALA A 175 21.29 5.46 21.58
C ALA A 175 21.46 5.81 23.08
N SER A 176 20.89 6.94 23.54
CA SER A 176 20.93 7.31 24.96
C SER A 176 19.97 6.47 25.79
N LEU A 177 18.79 6.13 25.26
CA LEU A 177 17.83 5.27 25.95
C LEU A 177 18.35 3.84 26.12
N GLU A 178 19.15 3.36 25.17
CA GLU A 178 19.77 2.02 25.16
C GLU A 178 21.09 1.94 25.94
N SER A 179 21.57 3.04 26.50
CA SER A 179 22.79 3.11 27.30
C SER A 179 22.52 3.58 28.72
N ASP A 180 23.56 3.53 29.57
CA ASP A 180 23.50 4.01 30.96
C ASP A 180 23.50 5.56 31.07
N GLN A 181 23.09 6.27 30.02
CA GLN A 181 22.96 7.73 30.07
C GLN A 181 21.94 8.13 31.15
N PRO A 182 22.26 9.12 32.00
CA PRO A 182 21.32 9.65 32.99
C PRO A 182 20.02 10.18 32.37
N ASP A 183 18.90 10.00 33.08
CA ASP A 183 17.55 10.38 32.63
C ASP A 183 17.42 11.90 32.37
N ASP A 184 18.16 12.75 33.08
CA ASP A 184 18.20 14.21 32.85
C ASP A 184 18.80 14.55 31.48
N LYS A 185 19.84 13.82 31.05
CA LYS A 185 20.46 14.00 29.73
C LYS A 185 19.61 13.49 28.58
N ILE A 186 18.87 12.42 28.82
CA ILE A 186 17.88 11.93 27.88
C ILE A 186 16.74 12.94 27.76
N ALA A 187 16.27 13.49 28.89
CA ALA A 187 15.22 14.49 28.91
C ALA A 187 15.62 15.78 28.18
N GLU A 188 16.89 16.21 28.30
CA GLU A 188 17.49 17.32 27.56
C GLU A 188 17.45 17.05 26.04
N THR A 189 17.95 15.89 25.60
CA THR A 189 17.94 15.48 24.19
C THR A 189 16.52 15.42 23.61
N ALA A 190 15.58 14.85 24.36
CA ALA A 190 14.17 14.79 23.98
C ALA A 190 13.55 16.20 23.78
N ASN A 191 13.87 17.16 24.67
CA ASN A 191 13.42 18.55 24.52
C ASN A 191 14.03 19.21 23.29
N GLU A 192 15.33 19.00 23.05
CA GLU A 192 16.01 19.55 21.89
C GLU A 192 15.42 19.02 20.58
N ALA A 193 15.12 17.71 20.49
CA ALA A 193 14.52 17.11 19.31
C ALA A 193 13.16 17.73 18.99
N VAL A 194 12.30 17.91 19.99
CA VAL A 194 10.99 18.56 19.83
C VAL A 194 11.15 20.04 19.48
N ALA A 195 12.12 20.73 20.07
CA ALA A 195 12.37 22.14 19.80
C ALA A 195 12.89 22.40 18.37
N SER A 196 13.67 21.46 17.81
CA SER A 196 14.21 21.57 16.45
C SER A 196 13.22 21.16 15.35
N ALA A 197 12.07 20.59 15.72
CA ALA A 197 11.10 20.08 14.76
C ALA A 197 10.29 21.19 14.08
N GLU A 198 10.12 21.05 12.75
CA GLU A 198 9.14 21.86 11.99
C GLU A 198 7.71 21.44 12.33
N ASP A 199 7.44 20.13 12.36
CA ASP A 199 6.16 19.56 12.83
C ASP A 199 6.34 19.00 14.24
N LYS A 200 6.10 19.87 15.23
CA LYS A 200 6.31 19.55 16.64
C LYS A 200 5.41 18.43 17.13
N ALA A 201 4.16 18.35 16.69
CA ALA A 201 3.22 17.34 17.18
C ALA A 201 3.66 15.92 16.78
N VAL A 202 4.13 15.76 15.54
CA VAL A 202 4.67 14.47 15.07
C VAL A 202 5.91 14.06 15.87
N VAL A 203 6.85 14.99 16.08
CA VAL A 203 8.08 14.68 16.84
C VAL A 203 7.80 14.48 18.33
N MET A 204 6.84 15.19 18.93
CA MET A 204 6.37 14.94 20.29
C MET A 204 5.87 13.50 20.44
N ASN A 205 5.03 13.03 19.51
CA ASN A 205 4.56 11.64 19.49
C ASN A 205 5.73 10.64 19.33
N ASP A 206 6.64 10.91 18.40
CA ASP A 206 7.76 10.03 18.08
C ASP A 206 8.74 9.87 19.26
N VAL A 207 9.02 10.97 19.95
CA VAL A 207 9.78 10.99 21.21
C VAL A 207 9.03 10.28 22.32
N ALA A 208 7.73 10.56 22.49
CA ALA A 208 6.91 9.92 23.51
C ALA A 208 6.90 8.40 23.39
N PHE A 209 6.75 7.89 22.17
CA PHE A 209 6.76 6.46 21.88
C PHE A 209 8.09 5.81 22.29
N ARG A 210 9.24 6.39 21.90
CA ARG A 210 10.58 5.89 22.28
C ARG A 210 10.78 5.80 23.79
N LEU A 211 10.36 6.84 24.51
CA LEU A 211 10.44 6.89 25.97
C LEU A 211 9.59 5.76 26.59
N ALA A 212 8.36 5.57 26.12
CA ALA A 212 7.46 4.50 26.60
C ALA A 212 8.02 3.10 26.29
N GLU A 213 8.50 2.88 25.07
CA GLU A 213 9.05 1.59 24.62
C GLU A 213 10.24 1.13 25.46
N LYS A 214 11.15 2.05 25.76
CA LYS A 214 12.32 1.78 26.59
C LYS A 214 12.01 1.80 28.09
N ASN A 215 10.75 2.05 28.47
CA ASN A 215 10.28 2.14 29.85
C ASN A 215 11.05 3.18 30.68
N ARG A 216 11.39 4.33 30.09
CA ARG A 216 12.15 5.42 30.73
C ARG A 216 11.42 6.74 30.57
N LEU A 217 11.57 7.65 31.54
CA LEU A 217 10.94 8.98 31.52
C LEU A 217 9.42 8.93 31.22
N LEU A 218 8.71 7.95 31.79
CA LEU A 218 7.32 7.65 31.41
C LEU A 218 6.35 8.82 31.60
N GLN A 219 6.57 9.65 32.63
CA GLN A 219 5.76 10.85 32.83
C GLN A 219 5.91 11.83 31.66
N LYS A 220 7.15 12.05 31.19
CA LYS A 220 7.43 12.91 30.04
C LYS A 220 6.88 12.32 28.74
N SER A 221 6.93 11.00 28.60
CA SER A 221 6.28 10.30 27.49
C SER A 221 4.79 10.63 27.42
N GLU A 222 4.06 10.48 28.53
CA GLU A 222 2.63 10.82 28.59
C GLU A 222 2.37 12.30 28.29
N GLU A 223 3.16 13.21 28.87
CA GLU A 223 3.01 14.65 28.65
C GLU A 223 3.16 15.02 27.16
N LEU A 224 4.17 14.49 26.48
CA LEU A 224 4.42 14.73 25.06
C LEU A 224 3.33 14.09 24.18
N ALA A 225 2.94 12.84 24.45
CA ALA A 225 1.89 12.15 23.71
C ALA A 225 0.53 12.87 23.82
N ARG A 226 0.21 13.40 25.01
CA ARG A 226 -0.99 14.20 25.24
C ARG A 226 -0.95 15.50 24.46
N GLN A 227 0.17 16.24 24.51
CA GLN A 227 0.34 17.48 23.73
C GLN A 227 0.26 17.25 22.22
N ALA A 228 0.81 16.14 21.72
CA ALA A 228 0.69 15.76 20.31
C ALA A 228 -0.78 15.49 19.95
N THR A 229 -1.49 14.72 20.76
CA THR A 229 -2.92 14.38 20.58
C THR A 229 -3.81 15.61 20.55
N ASP A 230 -3.54 16.59 21.42
CA ASP A 230 -4.31 17.84 21.52
C ASP A 230 -4.10 18.75 20.28
N GLN A 231 -2.93 18.68 19.64
CA GLN A 231 -2.61 19.42 18.42
C GLN A 231 -3.14 18.75 17.14
N ALA A 232 -3.49 17.47 17.20
CA ALA A 232 -3.95 16.72 16.03
C ALA A 232 -5.41 17.04 15.65
N LYS A 233 -5.67 17.15 14.33
CA LYS A 233 -7.02 17.35 13.79
C LYS A 233 -7.98 16.23 14.28
N PRO A 234 -9.18 16.56 14.80
CA PRO A 234 -10.17 15.56 15.20
C PRO A 234 -10.47 14.55 14.10
N GLY A 235 -10.53 13.26 14.45
CA GLY A 235 -10.81 12.16 13.53
C GLY A 235 -9.72 11.86 12.49
N SER A 236 -8.58 12.57 12.52
CA SER A 236 -7.48 12.28 11.60
C SER A 236 -6.72 11.01 11.99
N PRO A 237 -6.15 10.27 11.03
CA PRO A 237 -5.27 9.13 11.33
C PRO A 237 -4.12 9.49 12.28
N ALA A 238 -3.54 10.68 12.12
CA ALA A 238 -2.50 11.17 13.05
C ALA A 238 -3.00 11.21 14.50
N LYS A 239 -4.22 11.67 14.75
CA LYS A 239 -4.80 11.66 16.09
C LYS A 239 -5.00 10.24 16.63
N GLY A 240 -5.42 9.29 15.79
CA GLY A 240 -5.50 7.88 16.16
C GLY A 240 -4.14 7.31 16.61
N ASN A 241 -3.09 7.54 15.83
CA ASN A 241 -1.72 7.12 16.18
C ASN A 241 -1.18 7.81 17.43
N PHE A 242 -1.52 9.09 17.66
CA PHE A 242 -1.07 9.79 18.86
C PHE A 242 -1.79 9.31 20.12
N LEU A 243 -3.08 8.98 19.99
CA LEU A 243 -3.83 8.31 21.05
C LEU A 243 -3.24 6.94 21.36
N ASP A 244 -2.82 6.17 20.35
CA ASP A 244 -2.13 4.90 20.57
C ASP A 244 -0.87 5.05 21.44
N THR A 245 0.04 5.95 21.06
CA THR A 245 1.23 6.27 21.87
C THR A 245 0.88 6.71 23.29
N LEU A 246 -0.15 7.56 23.46
CA LEU A 246 -0.60 8.00 24.79
C LEU A 246 -1.12 6.81 25.61
N GLY A 247 -1.92 5.94 25.00
CA GLY A 247 -2.41 4.71 25.60
C GLY A 247 -1.28 3.80 26.05
N TRP A 248 -0.26 3.64 25.21
CA TRP A 248 0.92 2.85 25.50
C TRP A 248 1.77 3.43 26.64
N ALA A 249 1.99 4.75 26.65
CA ALA A 249 2.68 5.43 27.75
C ALA A 249 1.95 5.23 29.09
N LEU A 250 0.62 5.32 29.10
CA LEU A 250 -0.21 5.07 30.28
C LEU A 250 -0.12 3.61 30.76
N TYR A 251 -0.10 2.65 29.83
CA TYR A 251 0.06 1.23 30.12
C TYR A 251 1.40 0.93 30.81
N LYS A 252 2.50 1.50 30.30
CA LYS A 252 3.84 1.36 30.90
C LYS A 252 3.90 1.95 32.31
N GLN A 253 3.18 3.04 32.56
CA GLN A 253 3.02 3.61 33.91
C GLN A 253 2.12 2.79 34.84
N GLY A 254 1.44 1.75 34.36
CA GLY A 254 0.46 0.98 35.14
C GLY A 254 -0.88 1.69 35.30
N LYS A 255 -1.14 2.78 34.57
CA LYS A 255 -2.43 3.50 34.54
C LYS A 255 -3.40 2.78 33.59
N LEU A 256 -3.73 1.52 33.92
CA LEU A 256 -4.39 0.59 32.99
C LEU A 256 -5.78 1.08 32.53
N ASP A 257 -6.63 1.56 33.42
CA ASP A 257 -7.98 2.01 33.04
C ASP A 257 -7.96 3.24 32.11
N GLN A 258 -7.00 4.15 32.32
CA GLN A 258 -6.81 5.30 31.45
C GLN A 258 -6.28 4.86 30.08
N SER A 259 -5.36 3.90 30.06
CA SER A 259 -4.85 3.30 28.82
C SER A 259 -5.97 2.67 28.00
N VAL A 260 -6.84 1.84 28.61
CA VAL A 260 -8.03 1.26 27.95
C VAL A 260 -8.91 2.35 27.35
N ALA A 261 -9.21 3.41 28.10
CA ALA A 261 -10.06 4.49 27.62
C ALA A 261 -9.48 5.20 26.39
N VAL A 262 -8.17 5.44 26.38
CA VAL A 262 -7.46 6.11 25.29
C VAL A 262 -7.33 5.20 24.06
N LEU A 263 -6.93 3.94 24.23
CA LEU A 263 -6.77 2.99 23.12
C LEU A 263 -8.11 2.67 22.44
N ARG A 264 -9.21 2.63 23.20
CA ARG A 264 -10.56 2.54 22.63
C ARG A 264 -10.90 3.74 21.75
N GLN A 265 -10.47 4.96 22.12
CA GLN A 265 -10.65 6.14 21.26
C GLN A 265 -9.77 6.03 20.00
N ALA A 266 -8.55 5.51 20.12
CA ALA A 266 -7.68 5.27 18.97
C ALA A 266 -8.35 4.30 17.97
N LEU A 267 -8.89 3.17 18.45
CA LEU A 267 -9.64 2.20 17.62
C LEU A 267 -10.98 2.74 17.08
N GLN A 268 -11.58 3.75 17.69
CA GLN A 268 -12.75 4.42 17.09
C GLN A 268 -12.36 5.22 15.83
N ILE A 269 -11.15 5.78 15.79
CA ILE A 269 -10.63 6.51 14.62
C ILE A 269 -10.03 5.53 13.61
N LEU A 270 -9.32 4.52 14.10
CA LEU A 270 -8.53 3.57 13.32
C LEU A 270 -8.94 2.12 13.64
N PRO A 271 -10.14 1.70 13.21
CA PRO A 271 -10.76 0.44 13.66
C PRO A 271 -10.09 -0.84 13.13
N ARG A 272 -9.26 -0.71 12.09
CA ARG A 272 -8.57 -1.82 11.43
C ARG A 272 -7.06 -1.86 11.73
N GLU A 273 -6.56 -1.00 12.61
CA GLU A 273 -5.14 -1.00 12.97
C GLU A 273 -4.83 -2.09 14.00
N GLY A 274 -4.16 -3.15 13.54
CA GLY A 274 -3.84 -4.31 14.36
C GLY A 274 -2.96 -4.00 15.57
N ASP A 275 -2.00 -3.08 15.42
CA ASP A 275 -1.06 -2.71 16.50
C ASP A 275 -1.79 -2.04 17.68
N ILE A 276 -2.77 -1.17 17.40
CA ILE A 276 -3.57 -0.50 18.44
C ILE A 276 -4.45 -1.53 19.19
N ALA A 277 -5.01 -2.49 18.45
CA ALA A 277 -5.79 -3.58 19.03
C ALA A 277 -4.92 -4.51 19.89
N GLU A 278 -3.66 -4.77 19.47
CA GLU A 278 -2.68 -5.51 20.25
C GLU A 278 -2.33 -4.79 21.55
N HIS A 279 -2.02 -3.49 21.51
CA HIS A 279 -1.78 -2.70 22.72
C HIS A 279 -2.98 -2.75 23.68
N LEU A 280 -4.21 -2.69 23.16
CA LEU A 280 -5.41 -2.82 23.99
C LEU A 280 -5.52 -4.23 24.62
N ALA A 281 -5.19 -5.27 23.86
CA ALA A 281 -5.18 -6.64 24.34
C ALA A 281 -4.16 -6.84 25.48
N GLU A 282 -2.94 -6.32 25.33
CA GLU A 282 -1.91 -6.38 26.38
C GLU A 282 -2.35 -5.67 27.67
N VAL A 283 -3.05 -4.55 27.55
CA VAL A 283 -3.60 -3.84 28.72
C VAL A 283 -4.63 -4.71 29.42
N PHE A 284 -5.52 -5.37 28.69
CA PHE A 284 -6.51 -6.28 29.27
C PHE A 284 -5.87 -7.52 29.91
N GLU A 285 -4.84 -8.10 29.30
CA GLU A 285 -4.07 -9.19 29.91
C GLU A 285 -3.46 -8.76 31.24
N LYS A 286 -2.85 -7.56 31.29
CA LYS A 286 -2.27 -7.02 32.52
C LYS A 286 -3.33 -6.71 33.59
N GLN A 287 -4.58 -6.46 33.19
CA GLN A 287 -5.73 -6.34 34.10
C GLN A 287 -6.29 -7.70 34.54
N GLY A 288 -5.85 -8.82 33.96
CA GLY A 288 -6.43 -10.15 34.17
C GLY A 288 -7.79 -10.36 33.50
N LYS A 289 -8.17 -9.47 32.58
CA LYS A 289 -9.43 -9.49 31.81
C LYS A 289 -9.26 -10.36 30.57
N ASN A 290 -9.23 -11.67 30.78
CA ASN A 290 -8.85 -12.65 29.74
C ASN A 290 -9.82 -12.69 28.55
N ASP A 291 -11.12 -12.50 28.78
CA ASP A 291 -12.11 -12.52 27.71
C ASP A 291 -11.97 -11.27 26.82
N GLU A 292 -11.83 -10.08 27.42
CA GLU A 292 -11.60 -8.84 26.67
C GLU A 292 -10.23 -8.83 25.96
N ALA A 293 -9.20 -9.43 26.57
CA ALA A 293 -7.91 -9.62 25.93
C ALA A 293 -8.03 -10.53 24.69
N ALA A 294 -8.75 -11.65 24.79
CA ALA A 294 -8.97 -12.54 23.66
C ALA A 294 -9.70 -11.84 22.51
N GLU A 295 -10.75 -11.06 22.81
CA GLU A 295 -11.45 -10.25 21.80
C GLU A 295 -10.54 -9.22 21.12
N ALA A 296 -9.73 -8.49 21.90
CA ALA A 296 -8.79 -7.51 21.37
C ALA A 296 -7.67 -8.17 20.53
N TYR A 297 -7.17 -9.34 20.93
CA TYR A 297 -6.21 -10.11 20.13
C TYR A 297 -6.81 -10.65 18.82
N LEU A 298 -8.10 -11.03 18.82
CA LEU A 298 -8.81 -11.39 17.58
C LEU A 298 -8.93 -10.17 16.65
N GLN A 299 -9.26 -8.99 17.20
CA GLN A 299 -9.28 -7.75 16.42
C GLN A 299 -7.89 -7.41 15.86
N ALA A 300 -6.84 -7.58 16.66
CA ALA A 300 -5.45 -7.43 16.23
C ALA A 300 -5.13 -8.41 15.10
N TYR A 301 -5.50 -9.69 15.23
CA TYR A 301 -5.28 -10.72 14.21
C TYR A 301 -5.85 -10.31 12.85
N VAL A 302 -7.11 -9.88 12.80
CA VAL A 302 -7.78 -9.53 11.54
C VAL A 302 -7.38 -8.14 11.01
N GLY A 303 -6.85 -7.28 11.88
CA GLY A 303 -6.26 -5.98 11.53
C GLY A 303 -4.78 -6.04 11.14
N GLY A 304 -4.20 -7.25 11.01
CA GLY A 304 -2.82 -7.43 10.59
C GLY A 304 -1.77 -7.32 11.69
N GLY A 305 -2.18 -7.43 12.95
CA GLY A 305 -1.29 -7.44 14.12
C GLY A 305 -0.21 -8.52 14.01
N ASN A 306 0.88 -8.32 14.75
CA ASN A 306 2.10 -9.09 14.56
C ASN A 306 1.93 -10.60 14.92
N ARG A 307 2.96 -11.40 14.66
CA ARG A 307 2.94 -12.86 14.94
C ARG A 307 2.60 -13.19 16.39
N ARG A 308 3.06 -12.39 17.37
CA ARG A 308 2.77 -12.62 18.78
C ARG A 308 1.28 -12.46 19.04
N ALA A 309 0.68 -11.35 18.64
CA ALA A 309 -0.77 -11.13 18.78
C ALA A 309 -1.58 -12.29 18.19
N ARG A 310 -1.18 -12.76 17.01
CA ARG A 310 -1.84 -13.89 16.34
C ARG A 310 -1.73 -15.20 17.11
N ASN A 311 -0.56 -15.50 17.64
CA ASN A 311 -0.33 -16.69 18.44
C ASN A 311 -1.10 -16.62 19.77
N THR A 312 -1.10 -15.47 20.43
CA THR A 312 -1.83 -15.26 21.68
C THR A 312 -3.34 -15.39 21.49
N ALA A 313 -3.91 -14.84 20.40
CA ALA A 313 -5.33 -15.03 20.08
C ALA A 313 -5.71 -16.51 20.03
N ARG A 314 -4.88 -17.33 19.37
CA ARG A 314 -5.09 -18.77 19.22
C ARG A 314 -4.94 -19.53 20.53
N GLU A 315 -3.92 -19.19 21.32
CA GLU A 315 -3.68 -19.80 22.63
C GLU A 315 -4.84 -19.54 23.57
N LEU A 316 -5.32 -18.29 23.64
CA LEU A 316 -6.47 -17.92 24.46
C LEU A 316 -7.75 -18.61 23.98
N PHE A 317 -8.01 -18.63 22.68
CA PHE A 317 -9.17 -19.36 22.12
C PHE A 317 -9.12 -20.84 22.46
N ARG A 318 -7.98 -21.51 22.23
CA ARG A 318 -7.81 -22.94 22.55
C ARG A 318 -7.97 -23.20 24.04
N LYS A 319 -7.45 -22.32 24.90
CA LYS A 319 -7.62 -22.43 26.36
C LYS A 319 -9.09 -22.32 26.76
N GLN A 320 -9.87 -21.48 26.08
CA GLN A 320 -11.30 -21.28 26.37
C GLN A 320 -12.19 -22.38 25.79
N LYS A 321 -11.89 -22.90 24.60
CA LYS A 321 -12.75 -23.83 23.84
C LYS A 321 -12.27 -25.28 23.81
N GLY A 322 -11.02 -25.54 24.21
CA GLY A 322 -10.40 -26.87 24.19
C GLY A 322 -9.82 -27.27 22.81
N SER A 323 -10.17 -26.58 21.73
CA SER A 323 -9.67 -26.79 20.38
C SER A 323 -9.61 -25.46 19.59
N LEU A 324 -9.15 -25.51 18.33
CA LEU A 324 -9.25 -24.37 17.39
C LEU A 324 -10.44 -24.48 16.43
N GLU A 325 -11.34 -25.45 16.66
CA GLU A 325 -12.57 -25.56 15.88
C GLU A 325 -13.43 -24.32 16.09
N GLY A 326 -13.92 -23.70 15.02
CA GLY A 326 -14.66 -22.44 15.10
C GLY A 326 -13.79 -21.17 15.13
N PHE A 327 -12.46 -21.28 15.14
CA PHE A 327 -11.58 -20.10 15.28
C PHE A 327 -11.61 -19.20 14.04
N HIS A 328 -11.57 -19.78 12.84
CA HIS A 328 -11.62 -19.01 11.60
C HIS A 328 -12.98 -18.34 11.41
N GLU A 329 -14.07 -19.03 11.75
CA GLU A 329 -15.41 -18.46 11.74
C GLU A 329 -15.55 -17.27 12.70
N LEU A 330 -14.86 -17.32 13.85
CA LEU A 330 -14.80 -16.19 14.78
C LEU A 330 -13.95 -15.04 14.23
N LEU A 331 -12.83 -15.32 13.57
CA LEU A 331 -12.04 -14.31 12.87
C LEU A 331 -12.86 -13.63 11.77
N ASP A 332 -13.60 -14.40 10.96
CA ASP A 332 -14.47 -13.86 9.91
C ASP A 332 -15.52 -12.93 10.47
N LYS A 333 -16.17 -13.35 11.56
CA LYS A 333 -17.15 -12.52 12.27
C LYS A 333 -16.49 -11.25 12.80
N THR A 334 -15.28 -11.35 13.35
CA THR A 334 -14.52 -10.21 13.85
C THR A 334 -14.16 -9.23 12.73
N TYR A 335 -13.66 -9.75 11.61
CA TYR A 335 -13.34 -8.97 10.42
C TYR A 335 -14.58 -8.30 9.81
N ALA A 336 -15.71 -9.02 9.73
CA ALA A 336 -16.97 -8.51 9.18
C ALA A 336 -17.61 -7.41 10.05
N ASN A 337 -17.33 -7.39 11.36
CA ASN A 337 -17.81 -6.34 12.27
C ASN A 337 -17.02 -5.03 12.16
N GLN A 338 -15.87 -5.02 11.47
CA GLN A 338 -15.11 -3.80 11.24
C GLN A 338 -15.75 -2.98 10.11
N PRO A 339 -15.78 -1.64 10.20
CA PRO A 339 -16.30 -0.81 9.13
C PRO A 339 -15.52 -1.06 7.82
N PRO A 340 -16.17 -0.92 6.65
CA PRO A 340 -15.47 -1.09 5.37
C PRO A 340 -14.34 -0.06 5.25
N LEU A 341 -13.28 -0.41 4.53
CA LEU A 341 -12.16 0.50 4.30
C LEU A 341 -12.56 1.73 3.49
N PHE A 342 -13.47 1.54 2.54
CA PHE A 342 -14.07 2.57 1.73
C PHE A 342 -15.38 2.04 1.13
N GLU A 343 -16.23 2.96 0.66
CA GLU A 343 -17.50 2.62 0.03
C GLU A 343 -17.29 2.40 -1.48
N ALA A 344 -17.18 1.14 -1.89
CA ALA A 344 -17.00 0.80 -3.31
C ALA A 344 -18.25 1.10 -4.16
N GLY A 345 -19.44 1.23 -3.56
CA GLY A 345 -20.71 1.37 -4.27
C GLY A 345 -21.08 0.10 -5.06
N ARG A 346 -22.13 0.16 -5.88
CA ARG A 346 -22.54 -0.92 -6.79
C ARG A 346 -22.55 -0.43 -8.23
N PHE A 347 -22.19 -1.30 -9.17
CA PHE A 347 -22.23 -1.00 -10.58
C PHE A 347 -23.69 -0.95 -11.08
N GLU A 348 -24.13 0.22 -11.55
CA GLU A 348 -25.49 0.45 -12.08
C GLU A 348 -25.57 0.37 -13.62
N GLY A 349 -24.45 0.12 -14.30
CA GLY A 349 -24.40 0.09 -15.76
C GLY A 349 -25.03 -1.17 -16.37
N ASN A 350 -25.53 -1.05 -17.60
CA ASN A 350 -26.02 -2.18 -18.38
C ASN A 350 -24.94 -2.64 -19.37
N TYR A 351 -24.05 -3.51 -18.91
CA TYR A 351 -23.05 -4.16 -19.77
C TYR A 351 -23.53 -5.55 -20.16
N SER A 352 -23.60 -5.80 -21.47
CA SER A 352 -24.11 -7.05 -22.06
C SER A 352 -23.04 -7.86 -22.81
N GLY A 353 -21.78 -7.44 -22.77
CA GLY A 353 -20.66 -8.21 -23.33
C GLY A 353 -20.17 -9.31 -22.38
N PRO A 354 -19.27 -10.19 -22.85
CA PRO A 354 -18.54 -11.12 -21.98
C PRO A 354 -17.81 -10.38 -20.87
N ALA A 355 -17.71 -10.98 -19.68
CA ALA A 355 -17.07 -10.34 -18.54
C ALA A 355 -15.61 -9.98 -18.87
N LEU A 356 -15.16 -8.85 -18.33
CA LEU A 356 -13.75 -8.47 -18.31
C LEU A 356 -13.00 -9.34 -17.28
N LEU A 357 -11.70 -9.47 -17.44
CA LEU A 357 -10.85 -10.16 -16.47
C LEU A 357 -9.88 -9.16 -15.81
N ALA A 358 -9.87 -9.14 -14.49
CA ALA A 358 -8.84 -8.50 -13.68
C ALA A 358 -7.99 -9.58 -13.00
N GLU A 359 -6.68 -9.55 -13.21
CA GLU A 359 -5.72 -10.45 -12.58
C GLU A 359 -4.84 -9.64 -11.61
N LEU A 360 -4.74 -10.05 -10.36
CA LEU A 360 -3.83 -9.46 -9.37
C LEU A 360 -2.73 -10.45 -9.02
N PHE A 361 -1.48 -10.04 -9.19
CA PHE A 361 -0.32 -10.73 -8.63
C PHE A 361 0.01 -10.09 -7.28
N THR A 362 -0.09 -10.87 -6.20
CA THR A 362 0.05 -10.40 -4.81
C THR A 362 0.90 -11.36 -3.98
N GLY A 363 1.09 -11.05 -2.70
CA GLY A 363 1.76 -11.92 -1.75
C GLY A 363 1.37 -11.63 -0.30
N SER A 364 1.13 -12.67 0.50
CA SER A 364 0.82 -12.58 1.93
C SER A 364 2.00 -12.07 2.78
N GLN A 365 3.20 -12.03 2.20
CA GLN A 365 4.40 -11.42 2.81
C GLN A 365 4.73 -10.02 2.25
N CYS A 366 3.87 -9.48 1.38
CA CYS A 366 4.08 -8.20 0.72
C CYS A 366 3.30 -7.09 1.43
N GLY A 367 3.96 -6.36 2.33
CA GLY A 367 3.34 -5.20 3.02
C GLY A 367 2.68 -4.19 2.07
N PRO A 368 3.36 -3.74 1.00
CA PRO A 368 2.75 -2.84 0.01
C PRO A 368 1.59 -3.44 -0.80
N CYS A 369 1.32 -4.74 -0.73
CA CYS A 369 0.24 -5.35 -1.49
C CYS A 369 -1.14 -5.02 -0.92
N GLN A 370 -1.22 -4.64 0.37
CA GLN A 370 -2.47 -4.27 1.06
C GLN A 370 -3.37 -3.36 0.22
N SER A 371 -2.84 -2.26 -0.33
CA SER A 371 -3.63 -1.31 -1.12
C SER A 371 -4.28 -1.98 -2.33
N ALA A 372 -3.59 -2.88 -3.03
CA ALA A 372 -4.12 -3.56 -4.21
C ALA A 372 -5.10 -4.68 -3.83
N ASP A 373 -4.79 -5.46 -2.78
CA ASP A 373 -5.66 -6.53 -2.28
C ASP A 373 -7.04 -5.97 -1.89
N TYR A 374 -7.08 -4.93 -1.06
CA TYR A 374 -8.33 -4.30 -0.64
C TYR A 374 -9.04 -3.51 -1.76
N ALA A 375 -8.29 -2.95 -2.72
CA ALA A 375 -8.90 -2.37 -3.92
C ALA A 375 -9.63 -3.44 -4.75
N PHE A 376 -9.04 -4.62 -4.89
CA PHE A 376 -9.65 -5.75 -5.59
C PHE A 376 -10.89 -6.29 -4.85
N ASP A 377 -10.89 -6.30 -3.51
CA ASP A 377 -12.10 -6.58 -2.73
C ASP A 377 -13.23 -5.58 -3.04
N GLY A 378 -12.86 -4.30 -3.20
CA GLY A 378 -13.75 -3.25 -3.68
C GLY A 378 -14.30 -3.55 -5.09
N LEU A 379 -13.46 -4.00 -6.02
CA LEU A 379 -13.88 -4.38 -7.39
C LEU A 379 -14.87 -5.54 -7.38
N ILE A 380 -14.59 -6.58 -6.57
CA ILE A 380 -15.48 -7.75 -6.40
C ILE A 380 -16.83 -7.31 -5.81
N SER A 381 -16.82 -6.36 -4.88
CA SER A 381 -18.04 -5.82 -4.28
C SER A 381 -18.79 -4.89 -5.25
N HIS A 382 -18.07 -4.13 -6.08
CA HIS A 382 -18.68 -3.16 -6.99
C HIS A 382 -19.34 -3.82 -8.19
N PHE A 383 -18.63 -4.71 -8.89
CA PHE A 383 -19.08 -5.30 -10.15
C PHE A 383 -19.75 -6.66 -9.96
N PRO A 384 -20.86 -6.93 -10.66
CA PRO A 384 -21.39 -8.29 -10.71
C PRO A 384 -20.43 -9.19 -11.53
N GLU A 385 -20.38 -10.49 -11.20
CA GLU A 385 -19.51 -11.47 -11.87
C GLU A 385 -19.76 -11.57 -13.39
N LYS A 386 -20.95 -11.21 -13.87
CA LYS A 386 -21.24 -11.12 -15.32
C LYS A 386 -20.52 -9.97 -16.04
N THR A 387 -19.93 -9.03 -15.30
CA THR A 387 -19.27 -7.83 -15.81
C THR A 387 -17.77 -7.87 -15.61
N LEU A 388 -17.31 -8.30 -14.42
CA LEU A 388 -15.89 -8.43 -14.11
C LEU A 388 -15.65 -9.75 -13.36
N ASN A 389 -14.73 -10.55 -13.86
CA ASN A 389 -14.14 -11.67 -13.12
C ASN A 389 -12.78 -11.25 -12.60
N VAL A 390 -12.48 -11.67 -11.38
CA VAL A 390 -11.26 -11.32 -10.67
C VAL A 390 -10.51 -12.59 -10.31
N LEU A 391 -9.20 -12.62 -10.54
CA LEU A 391 -8.30 -13.70 -10.16
C LEU A 391 -7.14 -13.16 -9.33
N GLN A 392 -6.85 -13.80 -8.19
CA GLN A 392 -5.65 -13.52 -7.41
C GLN A 392 -4.63 -14.64 -7.57
N TYR A 393 -3.42 -14.27 -7.97
CA TYR A 393 -2.26 -15.12 -8.09
C TYR A 393 -1.25 -14.74 -7.01
N HIS A 394 -1.10 -15.61 -6.02
CA HIS A 394 -0.10 -15.45 -4.97
C HIS A 394 1.29 -15.86 -5.46
N LEU A 395 2.30 -15.09 -5.08
CA LEU A 395 3.71 -15.30 -5.43
C LEU A 395 4.59 -15.26 -4.18
N HIS A 396 5.73 -15.98 -4.22
CA HIS A 396 6.77 -15.90 -3.19
C HIS A 396 7.59 -14.59 -3.27
N VAL A 397 6.93 -13.45 -3.48
CA VAL A 397 7.55 -12.12 -3.64
C VAL A 397 6.87 -11.15 -2.68
N PRO A 398 7.63 -10.47 -1.78
CA PRO A 398 9.09 -10.53 -1.61
C PRO A 398 9.58 -11.75 -0.81
N GLY A 399 8.67 -12.55 -0.26
CA GLY A 399 9.03 -13.67 0.60
C GLY A 399 8.09 -14.86 0.45
N PRO A 400 8.35 -15.95 1.19
CA PRO A 400 7.63 -17.21 1.07
C PRO A 400 6.14 -17.08 1.40
N ASP A 401 5.30 -17.19 0.38
CA ASP A 401 3.83 -17.20 0.50
C ASP A 401 3.22 -18.62 0.33
N PRO A 402 2.48 -19.15 1.31
CA PRO A 402 1.89 -20.50 1.24
C PRO A 402 0.71 -20.66 0.27
N MET A 403 0.18 -19.58 -0.30
CA MET A 403 -0.85 -19.67 -1.36
C MET A 403 -0.26 -19.72 -2.76
N THR A 404 1.07 -19.56 -2.89
CA THR A 404 1.75 -19.70 -4.19
C THR A 404 1.68 -21.14 -4.68
N ASN A 405 1.49 -21.30 -5.98
CA ASN A 405 1.52 -22.59 -6.63
C ASN A 405 2.21 -22.50 -8.01
N PRO A 406 2.57 -23.65 -8.63
CA PRO A 406 3.25 -23.68 -9.92
C PRO A 406 2.51 -22.92 -11.04
N ASP A 407 1.17 -22.95 -11.05
CA ASP A 407 0.37 -22.27 -12.07
C ASP A 407 0.41 -20.74 -11.90
N SER A 408 0.38 -20.24 -10.67
CA SER A 408 0.59 -18.82 -10.36
C SER A 408 1.97 -18.33 -10.82
N ILE A 409 3.02 -19.14 -10.60
CA ILE A 409 4.38 -18.84 -11.06
C ILE A 409 4.45 -18.86 -12.59
N ALA A 410 3.82 -19.83 -13.25
CA ALA A 410 3.78 -19.92 -14.71
C ALA A 410 3.07 -18.70 -15.30
N ARG A 411 1.91 -18.32 -14.74
CA ARG A 411 1.16 -17.13 -15.15
C ARG A 411 1.95 -15.84 -14.95
N ALA A 412 2.64 -15.69 -13.82
CA ALA A 412 3.53 -14.56 -13.57
C ALA A 412 4.69 -14.52 -14.56
N ARG A 413 5.29 -15.66 -14.90
CA ARG A 413 6.38 -15.78 -15.87
C ARG A 413 5.93 -15.40 -17.27
N PHE A 414 4.73 -15.83 -17.69
CA PHE A 414 4.11 -15.47 -18.96
C PHE A 414 4.00 -13.94 -19.11
N TYR A 415 3.53 -13.25 -18.07
CA TYR A 415 3.44 -11.78 -18.05
C TYR A 415 4.73 -11.05 -17.68
N LYS A 416 5.81 -11.80 -17.38
CA LYS A 416 7.10 -11.27 -16.92
C LYS A 416 6.96 -10.40 -15.66
N VAL A 417 6.12 -10.82 -14.72
CA VAL A 417 5.94 -10.17 -13.42
C VAL A 417 7.22 -10.33 -12.60
N ARG A 418 7.76 -9.22 -12.10
CA ARG A 418 9.03 -9.18 -11.33
C ARG A 418 8.85 -8.68 -9.89
N ALA A 419 7.69 -8.12 -9.58
CA ALA A 419 7.38 -7.55 -8.28
C ALA A 419 5.87 -7.62 -8.04
N THR A 420 5.50 -7.60 -6.76
CA THR A 420 4.13 -7.52 -6.27
C THR A 420 3.94 -6.22 -5.46
N PRO A 421 2.73 -5.61 -5.47
CA PRO A 421 1.56 -6.03 -6.23
C PRO A 421 1.64 -5.59 -7.70
N LEU A 422 0.99 -6.35 -8.58
CA LEU A 422 0.77 -5.97 -9.98
C LEU A 422 -0.64 -6.35 -10.42
N ALA A 423 -1.44 -5.34 -10.79
CA ALA A 423 -2.77 -5.52 -11.35
C ALA A 423 -2.71 -5.51 -12.88
N LEU A 424 -3.45 -6.44 -13.51
CA LEU A 424 -3.63 -6.54 -14.96
C LEU A 424 -5.11 -6.52 -15.29
N PHE A 425 -5.51 -5.66 -16.22
CA PHE A 425 -6.88 -5.59 -16.73
C PHE A 425 -6.91 -6.01 -18.20
N SER A 426 -7.75 -7.01 -18.51
CA SER A 426 -7.89 -7.63 -19.82
C SER A 426 -6.56 -8.08 -20.46
N GLY A 427 -5.58 -8.44 -19.61
CA GLY A 427 -4.27 -8.97 -20.00
C GLY A 427 -3.29 -7.97 -20.60
N THR A 428 -3.73 -6.75 -20.95
CA THR A 428 -2.89 -5.73 -21.60
C THR A 428 -2.56 -4.55 -20.70
N ASP A 429 -3.49 -4.14 -19.84
CA ASP A 429 -3.34 -2.93 -19.03
C ASP A 429 -2.75 -3.24 -17.66
N LYS A 430 -1.43 -3.05 -17.53
CA LYS A 430 -0.66 -3.27 -16.30
C LYS A 430 -0.65 -2.01 -15.43
N HIS A 431 -1.13 -2.13 -14.20
CA HIS A 431 -1.10 -1.06 -13.21
C HIS A 431 -0.38 -1.52 -11.95
N PRO A 432 0.58 -0.72 -11.42
CA PRO A 432 1.06 -0.92 -10.06
C PRO A 432 -0.09 -0.63 -9.07
N GLY A 433 0.08 -1.07 -7.84
CA GLY A 433 -0.92 -0.86 -6.77
C GLY A 433 -0.32 -0.80 -5.38
N GLY A 434 1.00 -0.58 -5.29
CA GLY A 434 1.73 -0.68 -4.03
C GLY A 434 1.35 0.44 -3.07
N GLY A 435 1.04 0.09 -1.83
CA GLY A 435 0.78 1.04 -0.76
C GLY A 435 0.20 0.38 0.50
N PRO A 436 0.18 1.12 1.61
CA PRO A 436 -0.53 0.67 2.82
C PRO A 436 -2.05 0.60 2.58
N MET A 437 -2.75 -0.11 3.47
CA MET A 437 -4.20 -0.26 3.51
C MET A 437 -4.96 1.07 3.29
N ALA A 438 -4.50 2.18 3.87
CA ALA A 438 -5.11 3.50 3.73
C ALA A 438 -5.14 4.06 2.28
N ARG A 439 -4.37 3.49 1.35
CA ARG A 439 -4.40 3.85 -0.08
C ARG A 439 -5.38 3.02 -0.92
N ALA A 440 -6.06 2.04 -0.33
CA ALA A 440 -6.92 1.12 -1.07
C ALA A 440 -8.01 1.82 -1.89
N GLU A 441 -8.65 2.86 -1.35
CA GLU A 441 -9.67 3.64 -2.09
C GLU A 441 -9.08 4.34 -3.32
N MET A 442 -7.86 4.89 -3.19
CA MET A 442 -7.17 5.55 -4.29
C MET A 442 -6.85 4.54 -5.40
N ALA A 443 -6.28 3.38 -5.04
CA ALA A 443 -5.99 2.31 -5.99
C ALA A 443 -7.28 1.77 -6.64
N PHE A 444 -8.35 1.60 -5.87
CA PHE A 444 -9.66 1.22 -6.39
C PHE A 444 -10.15 2.21 -7.45
N ASN A 445 -10.10 3.52 -7.17
CA ASN A 445 -10.50 4.55 -8.11
C ASN A 445 -9.63 4.56 -9.38
N GLU A 446 -8.33 4.36 -9.26
CA GLU A 446 -7.43 4.21 -10.41
C GLU A 446 -7.82 3.00 -11.28
N TYR A 447 -8.13 1.86 -10.67
CA TYR A 447 -8.56 0.65 -11.37
C TYR A 447 -9.94 0.82 -12.02
N MET A 448 -10.85 1.52 -11.35
CA MET A 448 -12.18 1.84 -11.89
C MET A 448 -12.09 2.62 -13.21
N GLU A 449 -11.16 3.57 -13.34
CA GLU A 449 -10.99 4.33 -14.58
C GLU A 449 -10.52 3.44 -15.74
N VAL A 450 -9.60 2.49 -15.47
CA VAL A 450 -9.13 1.50 -16.45
C VAL A 450 -10.28 0.58 -16.88
N ILE A 451 -11.02 0.03 -15.91
CA ILE A 451 -12.13 -0.89 -16.18
C ILE A 451 -13.23 -0.18 -16.98
N LYS A 452 -13.64 1.02 -16.58
CA LYS A 452 -14.66 1.81 -17.30
C LYS A 452 -14.26 2.08 -18.75
N ALA A 453 -12.98 2.37 -19.02
CA ALA A 453 -12.49 2.56 -20.38
C ALA A 453 -12.62 1.29 -21.24
N GLN A 454 -12.59 0.11 -20.62
CA GLN A 454 -12.72 -1.20 -21.29
C GLN A 454 -14.16 -1.74 -21.37
N LEU A 455 -15.12 -1.12 -20.66
CA LEU A 455 -16.55 -1.45 -20.71
C LEU A 455 -17.23 -0.91 -22.00
N GLN A 456 -16.56 -1.05 -23.13
CA GLN A 456 -17.10 -0.69 -24.44
C GLN A 456 -17.72 -1.91 -25.12
N PRO A 457 -18.83 -1.74 -25.87
CA PRO A 457 -19.34 -2.77 -26.77
C PRO A 457 -18.27 -3.13 -27.81
N GLY A 458 -17.99 -4.42 -27.99
CA GLY A 458 -17.01 -4.89 -28.96
C GLY A 458 -17.14 -6.40 -29.22
N GLU A 459 -16.59 -6.85 -30.33
CA GLU A 459 -16.52 -8.28 -30.67
C GLU A 459 -15.58 -8.99 -29.71
N LYS A 460 -16.16 -9.70 -28.74
CA LYS A 460 -15.47 -10.46 -27.69
C LYS A 460 -15.78 -11.94 -27.83
N ALA A 461 -14.90 -12.79 -27.32
CA ALA A 461 -15.14 -14.23 -27.31
C ALA A 461 -16.29 -14.56 -26.34
N ARG A 462 -17.29 -15.31 -26.82
CA ARG A 462 -18.37 -15.83 -25.99
C ARG A 462 -17.95 -17.16 -25.40
N ILE A 463 -18.21 -17.37 -24.12
CA ILE A 463 -17.92 -18.62 -23.43
C ILE A 463 -19.21 -19.07 -22.75
N ASP A 464 -19.78 -20.18 -23.22
CA ASP A 464 -20.88 -20.85 -22.53
C ASP A 464 -20.25 -21.89 -21.59
N LEU A 465 -20.26 -21.64 -20.28
CA LEU A 465 -19.61 -22.49 -19.27
C LEU A 465 -20.65 -23.19 -18.37
N GLN A 466 -20.47 -24.50 -18.19
CA GLN A 466 -21.18 -25.31 -17.20
C GLN A 466 -20.15 -25.93 -16.25
N VAL A 467 -20.45 -25.90 -14.94
CA VAL A 467 -19.57 -26.41 -13.90
C VAL A 467 -20.38 -27.32 -13.00
N LYS A 468 -19.85 -28.53 -12.74
CA LYS A 468 -20.46 -29.53 -11.87
C LYS A 468 -19.42 -30.07 -10.91
N GLY A 469 -19.77 -30.13 -9.63
CA GLY A 469 -19.06 -30.92 -8.62
C GLY A 469 -19.73 -32.29 -8.47
N GLU A 470 -18.95 -33.36 -8.52
CA GLU A 470 -19.44 -34.72 -8.27
C GLU A 470 -18.43 -35.47 -7.41
N LYS A 471 -18.83 -35.79 -6.18
CA LYS A 471 -17.95 -36.35 -5.14
C LYS A 471 -16.71 -35.49 -4.95
N ASP A 472 -15.57 -35.94 -5.45
CA ASP A 472 -14.28 -35.25 -5.37
C ASP A 472 -13.91 -34.46 -6.63
N ASN A 473 -14.63 -34.65 -7.73
CA ASN A 473 -14.27 -34.08 -9.02
C ASN A 473 -15.02 -32.78 -9.30
N VAL A 474 -14.32 -31.81 -9.85
CA VAL A 474 -14.88 -30.62 -10.49
C VAL A 474 -14.73 -30.77 -11.99
N THR A 475 -15.85 -30.76 -12.72
CA THR A 475 -15.88 -30.78 -14.18
C THR A 475 -16.37 -29.43 -14.71
N ALA A 476 -15.60 -28.85 -15.62
CA ALA A 476 -15.95 -27.65 -16.36
C ALA A 476 -16.04 -28.00 -17.85
N ASN A 477 -17.21 -27.80 -18.45
CA ASN A 477 -17.43 -28.07 -19.86
C ASN A 477 -18.21 -26.92 -20.52
N GLY A 478 -18.03 -26.76 -21.82
CA GLY A 478 -18.62 -25.63 -22.50
C GLY A 478 -18.11 -25.44 -23.91
N LYS A 479 -18.56 -24.34 -24.49
CA LYS A 479 -18.18 -23.92 -25.84
C LYS A 479 -17.63 -22.50 -25.83
N VAL A 480 -16.52 -22.30 -26.52
CA VAL A 480 -16.01 -20.97 -26.88
C VAL A 480 -16.43 -20.65 -28.31
N THR A 481 -17.01 -19.48 -28.52
CA THR A 481 -17.25 -18.91 -29.85
C THR A 481 -16.38 -17.67 -30.01
N LEU A 482 -15.44 -17.72 -30.95
CA LEU A 482 -14.52 -16.63 -31.25
C LEU A 482 -15.16 -15.57 -32.18
N PRO A 483 -14.77 -14.29 -32.04
CA PRO A 483 -15.16 -13.26 -32.99
C PRO A 483 -14.50 -13.47 -34.36
N THR A 484 -15.05 -12.82 -35.38
CA THR A 484 -14.53 -12.99 -36.75
C THR A 484 -13.14 -12.33 -36.87
N GLY A 485 -12.20 -12.94 -37.58
CA GLY A 485 -10.86 -12.39 -37.77
C GLY A 485 -9.82 -12.84 -36.75
N THR A 486 -10.16 -13.71 -35.79
CA THR A 486 -9.19 -14.29 -34.85
C THR A 486 -8.57 -15.61 -35.32
N GLU A 487 -8.89 -16.08 -36.53
CA GLU A 487 -8.58 -17.44 -37.00
C GLU A 487 -7.08 -17.72 -37.19
N LYS A 488 -6.27 -16.67 -37.32
CA LYS A 488 -4.82 -16.75 -37.51
C LYS A 488 -4.00 -16.54 -36.25
N ALA A 489 -4.62 -16.08 -35.15
CA ALA A 489 -3.92 -15.79 -33.91
C ALA A 489 -3.71 -17.05 -33.06
N ASP A 490 -2.67 -17.07 -32.23
CA ASP A 490 -2.56 -18.09 -31.18
C ASP A 490 -3.51 -17.77 -30.01
N VAL A 491 -4.76 -18.24 -30.13
CA VAL A 491 -5.79 -18.05 -29.11
C VAL A 491 -5.84 -19.27 -28.19
N ARG A 492 -5.82 -19.02 -26.88
CA ARG A 492 -5.76 -20.03 -25.81
C ARG A 492 -6.96 -19.89 -24.88
N LEU A 493 -7.56 -21.02 -24.53
CA LEU A 493 -8.52 -21.15 -23.44
C LEU A 493 -7.78 -21.53 -22.16
N PHE A 494 -8.09 -20.85 -21.06
CA PHE A 494 -7.66 -21.22 -19.71
C PHE A 494 -8.88 -21.54 -18.85
N VAL A 495 -8.76 -22.57 -18.02
CA VAL A 495 -9.82 -23.00 -17.10
C VAL A 495 -9.24 -23.04 -15.68
N ALA A 496 -9.50 -22.01 -14.89
CA ALA A 496 -8.98 -21.84 -13.55
C ALA A 496 -9.98 -22.36 -12.50
N LEU A 497 -9.55 -23.28 -11.63
CA LEU A 497 -10.23 -23.56 -10.37
C LEU A 497 -9.79 -22.51 -9.35
N VAL A 498 -10.76 -21.81 -8.77
CA VAL A 498 -10.52 -20.74 -7.81
C VAL A 498 -11.28 -21.00 -6.51
N GLU A 499 -10.71 -20.55 -5.41
CA GLU A 499 -11.39 -20.49 -4.12
C GLU A 499 -11.76 -19.04 -3.85
N LYS A 500 -13.07 -18.77 -3.70
CA LYS A 500 -13.61 -17.42 -3.57
C LYS A 500 -13.07 -16.68 -2.35
N THR A 501 -12.83 -17.42 -1.26
CA THR A 501 -12.28 -16.86 -0.02
C THR A 501 -11.28 -17.84 0.59
N VAL A 502 -10.03 -17.40 0.76
CA VAL A 502 -8.99 -18.12 1.50
C VAL A 502 -8.63 -17.33 2.76
N HIS A 503 -8.62 -18.01 3.90
CA HIS A 503 -8.44 -17.40 5.22
C HIS A 503 -6.99 -17.62 5.62
N TYR A 504 -6.19 -16.56 5.57
CA TYR A 504 -4.78 -16.63 5.91
C TYR A 504 -4.26 -15.23 6.23
N THR A 505 -3.58 -15.06 7.37
CA THR A 505 -2.96 -13.78 7.73
C THR A 505 -1.44 -13.90 7.70
N GLY A 506 -0.84 -13.37 6.63
CA GLY A 506 0.62 -13.27 6.50
C GLY A 506 1.22 -12.08 7.23
N SER A 507 2.48 -11.74 6.92
CA SER A 507 3.12 -10.54 7.48
C SER A 507 2.58 -9.23 6.89
N ASN A 508 1.89 -9.29 5.74
CA ASN A 508 1.21 -8.13 5.18
C ASN A 508 -0.08 -7.78 5.94
N GLY A 509 -0.55 -8.64 6.85
CA GLY A 509 -1.73 -8.38 7.66
C GLY A 509 -3.09 -8.46 6.94
N VAL A 510 -3.12 -8.81 5.66
CA VAL A 510 -4.37 -9.11 4.95
C VAL A 510 -4.88 -10.46 5.44
N HIS A 511 -6.14 -10.54 5.85
CA HIS A 511 -6.73 -11.76 6.43
C HIS A 511 -7.50 -12.61 5.40
N LEU A 512 -8.24 -11.96 4.51
CA LEU A 512 -9.07 -12.61 3.51
C LEU A 512 -8.45 -12.39 2.13
N HIS A 513 -8.17 -13.48 1.43
CA HIS A 513 -7.70 -13.47 0.05
C HIS A 513 -8.82 -13.95 -0.87
N ARG A 514 -9.10 -13.22 -1.95
CA ARG A 514 -10.32 -13.41 -2.74
C ARG A 514 -10.03 -13.99 -4.11
N ASN A 515 -10.86 -14.93 -4.54
CA ASN A 515 -10.73 -15.61 -5.84
C ASN A 515 -9.29 -16.09 -6.12
N VAL A 516 -8.69 -16.74 -5.12
CA VAL A 516 -7.33 -17.26 -5.20
C VAL A 516 -7.29 -18.41 -6.19
N VAL A 517 -6.42 -18.33 -7.20
CA VAL A 517 -6.27 -19.39 -8.19
C VAL A 517 -5.58 -20.59 -7.56
N ARG A 518 -6.31 -21.70 -7.42
CA ARG A 518 -5.81 -22.94 -6.84
C ARG A 518 -5.15 -23.85 -7.89
N LYS A 519 -5.68 -23.83 -9.13
CA LYS A 519 -5.17 -24.65 -10.25
C LYS A 519 -5.63 -24.10 -11.60
N LEU A 520 -4.79 -24.20 -12.63
CA LEU A 520 -5.22 -24.16 -14.03
C LEU A 520 -5.47 -25.60 -14.50
N LEU A 521 -6.73 -25.99 -14.64
CA LEU A 521 -7.16 -27.38 -14.90
C LEU A 521 -6.63 -27.92 -16.24
N ASN A 522 -6.29 -27.03 -17.17
CA ASN A 522 -5.69 -27.36 -18.47
C ASN A 522 -4.22 -26.90 -18.59
N GLY A 523 -3.56 -26.66 -17.47
CA GLY A 523 -2.14 -26.31 -17.36
C GLY A 523 -1.81 -24.85 -17.66
N GLY A 524 -0.60 -24.44 -17.27
CA GLY A 524 -0.11 -23.06 -17.39
C GLY A 524 -0.01 -22.48 -18.81
N GLU A 525 -0.01 -23.33 -19.83
CA GLU A 525 0.03 -22.92 -21.25
C GLU A 525 -1.38 -22.78 -21.87
N GLY A 526 -2.41 -23.25 -21.18
CA GLY A 526 -3.77 -23.31 -21.68
C GLY A 526 -3.96 -24.20 -22.91
N THR A 527 -5.20 -24.33 -23.36
CA THR A 527 -5.57 -25.13 -24.54
C THR A 527 -5.69 -24.23 -25.76
N ARG A 528 -4.98 -24.55 -26.85
CA ARG A 528 -5.11 -23.81 -28.11
C ARG A 528 -6.49 -24.03 -28.73
N ILE A 529 -7.15 -22.94 -29.08
CA ILE A 529 -8.42 -22.94 -29.79
C ILE A 529 -8.15 -23.09 -31.28
N THR A 530 -8.66 -24.16 -31.89
CA THR A 530 -8.35 -24.54 -33.27
C THR A 530 -9.49 -24.25 -34.25
N THR A 531 -10.69 -23.94 -33.75
CA THR A 531 -11.91 -23.69 -34.52
C THR A 531 -12.66 -22.48 -33.95
N PRO A 532 -13.43 -21.73 -34.77
CA PRO A 532 -14.22 -20.60 -34.28
C PRO A 532 -15.22 -21.00 -33.18
N ASP A 533 -15.86 -22.16 -33.33
CA ASP A 533 -16.63 -22.81 -32.28
C ASP A 533 -15.81 -23.98 -31.73
N PHE A 534 -15.40 -23.88 -30.46
CA PHE A 534 -14.51 -24.83 -29.80
C PHE A 534 -15.13 -25.38 -28.53
N GLU A 535 -15.44 -26.67 -28.54
CA GLU A 535 -15.95 -27.40 -27.38
C GLU A 535 -14.79 -27.81 -26.46
N PHE A 536 -15.00 -27.70 -25.15
CA PHE A 536 -14.02 -28.12 -24.15
C PHE A 536 -14.66 -28.87 -22.99
N LYS A 537 -13.86 -29.75 -22.38
CA LYS A 537 -14.17 -30.41 -21.11
C LYS A 537 -12.88 -30.58 -20.32
N GLN A 538 -12.85 -30.04 -19.11
CA GLN A 538 -11.75 -30.17 -18.16
C GLN A 538 -12.27 -30.76 -16.86
N THR A 539 -11.47 -31.58 -16.19
CA THR A 539 -11.85 -32.21 -14.92
C THR A 539 -10.64 -32.31 -14.01
N GLY A 540 -10.82 -31.96 -12.74
CA GLY A 540 -9.80 -32.08 -11.70
C GLY A 540 -10.39 -32.67 -10.42
N SER A 541 -9.61 -33.51 -9.73
CA SER A 541 -9.93 -34.01 -8.38
C SER A 541 -9.47 -32.99 -7.36
N VAL A 542 -10.36 -32.55 -6.47
CA VAL A 542 -10.06 -31.57 -5.42
C VAL A 542 -8.96 -32.10 -4.51
N SER A 543 -9.11 -33.33 -4.00
CA SER A 543 -8.13 -33.94 -3.10
C SER A 543 -6.74 -34.11 -3.74
N ALA A 544 -6.68 -34.40 -5.04
CA ALA A 544 -5.41 -34.48 -5.78
C ALA A 544 -4.73 -33.10 -5.89
N ILE A 545 -5.50 -32.04 -6.12
CA ILE A 545 -4.96 -30.67 -6.17
C ILE A 545 -4.47 -30.23 -4.79
N GLU A 546 -5.24 -30.49 -3.72
CA GLU A 546 -4.80 -30.22 -2.33
C GLU A 546 -3.47 -30.91 -2.02
N ALA A 547 -3.34 -32.19 -2.41
CA ALA A 547 -2.12 -32.96 -2.24
C ALA A 547 -0.93 -32.40 -3.05
N GLU A 548 -1.17 -31.96 -4.29
CA GLU A 548 -0.16 -31.31 -5.13
C GLU A 548 0.36 -30.02 -4.49
N LEU A 549 -0.56 -29.18 -4.01
CA LEU A 549 -0.19 -27.92 -3.33
C LEU A 549 0.61 -28.18 -2.05
N LYS A 550 0.19 -29.17 -1.25
CA LYS A 550 0.95 -29.57 -0.06
C LYS A 550 2.35 -30.07 -0.43
N GLN A 551 2.45 -30.95 -1.42
CA GLN A 551 3.73 -31.50 -1.87
C GLN A 551 4.68 -30.39 -2.36
N TYR A 552 4.14 -29.42 -3.11
CA TYR A 552 4.89 -28.26 -3.57
C TYR A 552 5.50 -27.46 -2.41
N LEU A 553 4.70 -27.13 -1.40
CA LEU A 553 5.17 -26.40 -0.22
C LEU A 553 6.14 -27.23 0.63
N ASP A 554 5.90 -28.53 0.81
CA ASP A 554 6.81 -29.43 1.54
C ASP A 554 8.20 -29.49 0.87
N GLN A 555 8.26 -29.43 -0.46
CA GLN A 555 9.51 -29.39 -1.21
C GLN A 555 10.24 -28.07 -0.97
N LEU A 556 9.55 -26.93 -1.10
CA LEU A 556 10.14 -25.62 -0.85
C LEU A 556 10.60 -25.44 0.60
N SER A 557 9.83 -25.96 1.56
CA SER A 557 10.23 -25.97 2.97
C SER A 557 11.58 -26.64 3.20
N LYS A 558 11.87 -27.73 2.48
CA LYS A 558 13.18 -28.40 2.53
C LYS A 558 14.26 -27.62 1.80
N GLU A 559 13.96 -27.10 0.61
CA GLU A 559 14.93 -26.38 -0.23
C GLU A 559 15.34 -25.03 0.38
N TRP A 560 14.41 -24.32 1.01
CA TRP A 560 14.61 -22.99 1.58
C TRP A 560 14.79 -22.99 3.11
N GLU A 561 14.86 -24.17 3.72
CA GLU A 561 15.03 -24.38 5.16
C GLU A 561 14.03 -23.55 6.01
N LEU A 562 12.74 -23.62 5.65
CA LEU A 562 11.68 -22.85 6.30
C LEU A 562 10.41 -23.68 6.55
N THR A 563 9.51 -23.13 7.36
CA THR A 563 8.19 -23.71 7.60
C THR A 563 7.09 -22.75 7.14
N PHE A 564 6.15 -23.26 6.34
CA PHE A 564 4.90 -22.56 6.05
C PHE A 564 3.90 -22.88 7.16
N GLU A 565 3.78 -21.97 8.14
CA GLU A 565 2.78 -22.09 9.18
C GLU A 565 1.38 -21.96 8.58
N GLU A 566 0.49 -22.90 8.90
CA GLU A 566 -0.94 -22.83 8.54
C GLU A 566 -1.21 -22.65 7.04
N ALA A 567 -0.39 -23.27 6.19
CA ALA A 567 -0.58 -23.20 4.76
C ALA A 567 -2.01 -23.66 4.37
N PRO A 568 -2.83 -22.79 3.73
CA PRO A 568 -4.24 -23.06 3.47
C PRO A 568 -4.39 -24.00 2.26
N THR A 569 -3.86 -25.22 2.38
CA THR A 569 -3.77 -26.22 1.30
C THR A 569 -5.05 -27.02 1.12
N SER A 570 -5.92 -27.08 2.13
CA SER A 570 -7.27 -27.66 2.05
C SER A 570 -8.28 -26.61 1.62
N PHE A 571 -9.28 -27.01 0.83
CA PHE A 571 -10.22 -26.09 0.17
C PHE A 571 -11.57 -26.09 0.87
N ASN A 572 -12.18 -24.92 0.98
CA ASN A 572 -13.60 -24.83 1.27
C ASN A 572 -14.41 -25.13 0.00
N ARG A 573 -14.97 -26.35 -0.08
CA ARG A 573 -15.75 -26.83 -1.24
C ARG A 573 -16.96 -25.95 -1.58
N ALA A 574 -17.54 -25.27 -0.59
CA ALA A 574 -18.68 -24.36 -0.82
C ALA A 574 -18.27 -23.04 -1.48
N GLU A 575 -16.99 -22.68 -1.38
CA GLU A 575 -16.41 -21.45 -1.93
C GLU A 575 -15.67 -21.69 -3.26
N LEU A 576 -15.77 -22.90 -3.83
CA LEU A 576 -15.11 -23.19 -5.11
C LEU A 576 -15.90 -22.62 -6.30
N ALA A 577 -15.15 -22.11 -7.27
CA ALA A 577 -15.68 -21.66 -8.56
C ALA A 577 -14.69 -21.99 -9.69
N VAL A 578 -15.18 -21.94 -10.93
CA VAL A 578 -14.33 -22.03 -12.12
C VAL A 578 -14.45 -20.74 -12.91
N VAL A 579 -13.30 -20.20 -13.31
CA VAL A 579 -13.20 -19.10 -14.26
C VAL A 579 -12.61 -19.62 -15.55
N ALA A 580 -13.38 -19.53 -16.64
CA ALA A 580 -12.89 -19.80 -17.98
C ALA A 580 -12.63 -18.47 -18.70
N PHE A 581 -11.45 -18.32 -19.31
CA PHE A 581 -11.11 -17.12 -20.05
C PHE A 581 -10.32 -17.43 -21.32
N VAL A 582 -10.50 -16.59 -22.33
CA VAL A 582 -9.88 -16.73 -23.64
C VAL A 582 -8.85 -15.63 -23.82
N GLN A 583 -7.64 -15.99 -24.21
CA GLN A 583 -6.52 -15.08 -24.36
C GLN A 583 -5.85 -15.24 -25.71
N ASN A 584 -5.49 -14.13 -26.33
CA ASN A 584 -4.50 -14.12 -27.40
C ASN A 584 -3.09 -14.17 -26.78
N ALA A 585 -2.36 -15.26 -27.01
CA ALA A 585 -1.06 -15.51 -26.38
C ALA A 585 0.05 -14.55 -26.84
N GLU A 586 -0.08 -13.98 -28.03
CA GLU A 586 0.93 -13.08 -28.62
C GLU A 586 0.77 -11.64 -28.11
N THR A 587 -0.48 -11.18 -28.03
CA THR A 587 -0.82 -9.80 -27.62
C THR A 587 -1.16 -9.67 -26.14
N TYR A 588 -1.26 -10.79 -25.44
CA TYR A 588 -1.74 -10.92 -24.06
C TYR A 588 -3.23 -10.58 -23.85
N GLN A 589 -3.93 -10.09 -24.87
CA GLN A 589 -5.30 -9.61 -24.75
C GLN A 589 -6.25 -10.72 -24.32
N ILE A 590 -7.01 -10.46 -23.25
CA ILE A 590 -8.14 -11.29 -22.85
C ILE A 590 -9.35 -10.90 -23.70
N LEU A 591 -9.89 -11.87 -24.42
CA LEU A 591 -11.01 -11.70 -25.34
C LEU A 591 -12.37 -11.88 -24.65
N GLY A 592 -12.39 -12.45 -23.44
CA GLY A 592 -13.58 -12.60 -22.62
C GLY A 592 -13.36 -13.61 -21.51
N SER A 593 -14.14 -13.49 -20.44
CA SER A 593 -14.17 -14.45 -19.33
C SER A 593 -15.60 -14.75 -18.88
N VAL A 594 -15.75 -15.87 -18.18
CA VAL A 594 -16.96 -16.26 -17.47
C VAL A 594 -16.57 -16.98 -16.19
N MET A 595 -17.30 -16.72 -15.12
CA MET A 595 -17.17 -17.41 -13.84
C MET A 595 -18.47 -18.17 -13.52
N ALA A 596 -18.34 -19.37 -12.98
CA ALA A 596 -19.46 -20.14 -12.47
C ALA A 596 -19.09 -20.86 -11.16
N PRO A 597 -19.97 -20.87 -10.15
CA PRO A 597 -19.72 -21.59 -8.90
C PRO A 597 -19.70 -23.09 -9.14
N VAL A 598 -18.91 -23.82 -8.33
CA VAL A 598 -18.97 -25.28 -8.29
C VAL A 598 -20.14 -25.69 -7.41
N VAL A 599 -21.16 -26.31 -8.01
CA VAL A 599 -22.25 -26.93 -7.25
C VAL A 599 -21.98 -28.42 -7.15
N PHE A 600 -21.63 -28.89 -5.96
CA PHE A 600 -21.56 -30.32 -5.68
C PHE A 600 -22.97 -30.89 -5.59
N GLU A 601 -23.22 -32.01 -6.27
CA GLU A 601 -24.46 -32.75 -6.05
C GLU A 601 -24.59 -33.07 -4.55
N ALA A 602 -25.76 -32.78 -3.98
CA ALA A 602 -26.06 -33.13 -2.60
C ALA A 602 -25.84 -34.63 -2.44
N GLY A 603 -24.76 -34.99 -1.74
CA GLY A 603 -24.41 -36.38 -1.54
C GLY A 603 -25.51 -37.07 -0.74
N GLY A 604 -25.93 -38.23 -1.24
CA GLY A 604 -25.98 -39.37 -0.34
C GLY A 604 -24.58 -39.51 0.27
N ALA A 605 -24.41 -38.92 1.45
CA ALA A 605 -23.29 -39.16 2.32
C ALA A 605 -23.73 -40.24 3.31
N GLU A 606 -23.18 -41.44 3.14
CA GLU A 606 -22.87 -42.35 4.24
C GLU A 606 -21.38 -42.19 4.58
#